data_AF-A0A9P0LJL6-F1
#
_entry.id   AF-A0A9P0LJL6-F1
#
_cell.length_a   1.000
_cell.length_b   1.000
_cell.length_c   1.000
_cell.angle_alpha   90.00
_cell.angle_beta   90.00
_cell.angle_gamma   90.00
#
_symmetry.space_group_name_H-M   'P 1'
#
loop_
_entity.id
_entity.type
_entity.pdbx_description
1 polymer ?
#
loop_
_entity_poly.entity_id
_entity_poly.type
_entity_poly.pdbx_seq_one_letter_code
_entity_poly.pdbx_strand_id
1 'polypeptide(L)' 'MQDAIAAVRSGMSRKAASIKYKVPRTTLLERISGKHTSKVGHPTVLTKEEESLISETLGTVSDQK' A
#
# COMPACT_ATOMS: atom_id res chain seq x y z
N MET A 1 16.31 5.29 3.81
CA MET A 1 15.10 6.06 3.39
C MET A 1 14.18 6.37 4.57
N GLN A 2 13.95 5.44 5.50
CA GLN A 2 13.17 5.71 6.71
C GLN A 2 13.77 6.85 7.54
N ASP A 3 15.10 6.95 7.62
CA ASP A 3 15.79 8.03 8.35
C ASP A 3 15.53 9.43 7.77
N ALA A 4 15.38 9.52 6.45
CA ALA A 4 15.06 10.77 5.78
C ALA A 4 13.62 11.23 6.09
N ILE A 5 12.69 10.28 6.19
CA ILE A 5 11.29 10.54 6.56
C ILE A 5 11.21 10.93 8.05
N ALA A 6 11.94 10.22 8.92
CA ALA A 6 12.01 10.53 10.34
C ALA A 6 12.60 11.93 10.59
N ALA A 7 13.67 12.29 9.89
CA ALA A 7 14.27 13.62 9.97
C ALA A 7 13.29 14.73 9.54
N VAL A 8 12.52 14.52 8.45
CA VAL A 8 11.51 15.49 8.04
C VAL A 8 10.37 15.59 9.06
N ARG A 9 9.95 14.46 9.65
CA ARG A 9 8.95 14.45 10.73
C ARG A 9 9.45 15.13 12.01
N SER A 10 10.75 15.09 12.29
CA SER A 10 11.37 15.77 13.43
C SER A 10 11.64 17.28 13.19
N GLY A 11 11.12 17.85 12.11
CA GLY A 11 11.24 19.28 11.81
C GLY A 11 12.32 19.67 10.80
N MET A 12 13.06 18.71 10.24
CA MET A 12 14.03 19.01 9.17
C MET A 12 13.33 19.41 7.87
N SER A 13 13.81 20.46 7.21
CA SER A 13 13.25 20.87 5.93
C SER A 13 13.43 19.77 4.86
N ARG A 14 12.41 19.59 4.01
CA ARG A 14 12.43 18.63 2.89
C ARG A 14 13.63 18.81 1.95
N LYS A 15 14.10 20.06 1.79
CA LYS A 15 15.30 20.39 1.00
C LYS A 15 16.58 19.89 1.68
N ALA A 16 16.71 20.13 2.99
CA ALA A 16 17.86 19.64 3.76
C ALA A 16 17.90 18.11 3.80
N ALA A 17 16.75 17.45 4.01
CA ALA A 17 16.66 15.99 3.97
C ALA A 17 17.00 15.42 2.59
N SER A 18 16.60 16.10 1.51
CA SER A 18 16.92 15.67 0.14
C SER A 18 18.42 15.68 -0.14
N ILE A 19 19.13 16.73 0.27
CA ILE A 19 20.59 16.85 0.12
C ILE A 19 21.30 15.84 1.03
N LYS A 20 20.90 15.77 2.31
CA LYS A 20 21.55 14.93 3.32
C LYS A 20 21.43 13.44 3.03
N TYR A 21 20.25 12.99 2.62
CA TYR A 21 19.97 11.57 2.38
C TYR A 21 19.99 11.19 0.90
N LYS A 22 20.31 12.14 0.01
CA LYS A 22 20.31 11.96 -1.46
C LYS A 22 19.00 11.35 -1.99
N VAL A 23 17.87 11.74 -1.40
CA VAL A 23 16.54 11.31 -1.82
C VAL A 23 15.84 12.47 -2.52
N PRO A 24 15.22 12.28 -3.70
CA PRO A 24 14.46 13.35 -4.34
C PRO A 24 13.35 13.89 -3.45
N ARG A 25 13.14 15.21 -3.52
CA ARG A 25 12.09 15.91 -2.74
C ARG A 25 10.70 15.34 -2.98
N THR A 26 10.40 14.96 -4.22
CA THR A 26 9.12 14.38 -4.64
C THR A 26 8.89 13.04 -3.94
N THR A 27 9.89 12.19 -3.91
CA THR A 27 9.85 10.90 -3.22
C THR A 27 9.61 11.05 -1.71
N LEU A 28 10.25 12.04 -1.07
CA LEU A 28 9.99 12.36 0.33
C LEU A 28 8.54 12.82 0.54
N LEU A 29 8.02 13.66 -0.35
CA LEU A 29 6.65 14.16 -0.29
C LEU A 29 5.61 13.04 -0.41
N GLU A 30 5.74 12.18 -1.41
CA GLU A 30 4.82 11.07 -1.68
C GLU A 30 4.74 10.09 -0.51
N ARG A 31 5.88 9.83 0.12
CA ARG A 31 5.97 8.94 1.28
C ARG A 31 5.42 9.56 2.56
N ILE A 32 5.52 10.88 2.71
CA ILE A 32 4.92 11.60 3.84
C ILE A 32 3.40 11.71 3.67
N SER A 33 2.93 11.97 2.44
CA SER A 33 1.49 12.15 2.18
C SER A 33 0.69 10.85 2.29
N GLY A 34 1.33 9.69 2.17
CA GLY A 34 0.66 8.39 2.30
C GLY A 34 -0.36 8.12 1.20
N LYS A 35 -0.37 8.91 0.11
CA LYS A 35 -1.38 8.84 -0.95
C LYS A 35 -1.53 7.45 -1.60
N HIS A 36 -0.47 6.64 -1.54
CA HIS A 36 -0.41 5.31 -2.13
C HIS A 36 -0.28 4.17 -1.10
N THR A 37 -0.58 4.41 0.18
CA THR A 37 -0.55 3.35 1.21
C THR A 37 -1.88 2.62 1.38
N SER A 38 -2.94 3.03 0.68
CA SER A 38 -4.22 2.34 0.72
C SER A 38 -4.11 0.95 0.09
N LYS A 39 -4.92 -0.01 0.56
CA LYS A 39 -5.09 -1.28 -0.13
C LYS A 39 -5.44 -1.00 -1.59
N VAL A 40 -4.67 -1.60 -2.49
CA VAL A 40 -4.93 -1.53 -3.93
C VAL A 40 -6.19 -2.33 -4.24
N GLY A 41 -7.00 -1.85 -5.19
CA GLY A 41 -8.20 -2.53 -5.66
C GLY A 41 -9.51 -1.89 -5.20
N HIS A 42 -10.58 -2.18 -5.95
CA HIS A 42 -11.95 -1.85 -5.57
C HIS A 42 -12.33 -2.63 -4.29
N PRO A 43 -13.13 -2.06 -3.37
CA PRO A 43 -13.62 -2.81 -2.22
C PRO A 43 -14.25 -4.14 -2.66
N THR A 44 -13.83 -5.23 -2.02
CA THR A 44 -14.45 -6.54 -2.21
C THR A 44 -15.86 -6.48 -1.62
N VAL A 45 -16.87 -6.62 -2.48
CA VAL A 45 -18.28 -6.66 -2.06
C VAL A 45 -18.58 -7.95 -1.30
N LEU A 46 -17.89 -9.03 -1.65
CA LEU A 46 -18.03 -10.32 -1.02
C LEU A 46 -17.12 -10.42 0.21
N THR A 47 -17.65 -11.01 1.26
CA THR A 47 -16.87 -11.46 2.41
C THR A 47 -16.06 -12.70 2.05
N LYS A 48 -14.98 -12.96 2.79
CA LYS A 48 -14.15 -14.15 2.58
C LYS A 48 -14.93 -15.46 2.67
N GLU A 49 -15.94 -15.49 3.54
CA GLU A 49 -16.82 -16.65 3.74
C GLU A 49 -17.65 -16.91 2.47
N GLU A 50 -18.21 -15.86 1.88
CA GLU A 50 -18.99 -15.96 0.63
C GLU A 50 -18.11 -16.35 -0.55
N GLU A 51 -16.89 -15.79 -0.65
CA GLU A 51 -15.92 -16.19 -1.68
C GLU A 51 -15.52 -17.67 -1.54
N SER A 52 -15.32 -18.13 -0.29
CA SER A 52 -15.02 -19.53 0.00
C SER A 52 -16.15 -20.45 -0.41
N LEU A 53 -17.40 -20.09 -0.06
CA LEU A 53 -18.59 -20.84 -0.45
C LEU A 53 -18.68 -20.97 -1.98
N ILE A 54 -18.51 -19.87 -2.72
CA ILE A 54 -18.55 -19.89 -4.19
C ILE A 54 -17.46 -20.81 -4.74
N SER A 55 -16.23 -20.74 -4.21
CA SER A 55 -15.11 -21.57 -4.68
C SER A 55 -15.34 -23.07 -4.46
N GLU A 56 -15.89 -23.44 -3.31
CA GLU A 56 -16.22 -24.83 -2.96
C GLU A 56 -17.36 -25.34 -3.86
N THR A 57 -18.40 -24.54 -4.02
CA THR A 57 -19.55 -24.90 -4.86
C THR A 57 -19.13 -25.09 -6.31
N LEU A 58 -18.31 -24.19 -6.88
CA LEU A 58 -17.81 -24.28 -8.26
C LEU A 58 -16.82 -25.44 -8.47
N GLY A 59 -16.02 -25.77 -7.46
CA GLY A 59 -15.12 -26.92 -7.51
C GLY A 59 -15.89 -28.24 -7.67
N THR A 60 -16.94 -28.43 -6.89
CA THR A 60 -17.73 -29.67 -6.91
C THR A 60 -18.49 -29.90 -8.23
N VAL A 61 -18.96 -28.84 -8.90
CA VAL A 61 -19.60 -28.96 -10.22
C VAL A 61 -18.61 -29.21 -11.36
N SER A 62 -17.32 -28.94 -11.16
CA SER A 62 -16.29 -29.17 -12.18
C SER A 62 -15.79 -30.62 -12.22
N ASP A 63 -15.86 -31.34 -11.09
CA ASP A 63 -15.43 -32.75 -10.97
C ASP A 63 -16.49 -33.77 -11.44
N GLN A 64 -17.72 -33.34 -11.77
CA GLN A 64 -18.80 -34.23 -12.24
C GLN A 64 -18.75 -34.58 -13.74
N LYS A 65 -17.61 -34.41 -14.42
CA LYS A 65 -17.50 -34.66 -15.86
C LYS A 65 -16.68 -35.89 -16.22
#